data_AF-A0A0E0DP53-F1
#
_entry.id   AF-A0A0E0DP53-F1
#
_cell.length_a   1.000
_cell.length_b   1.000
_cell.length_c   1.000
_cell.angle_alpha   90.00
_cell.angle_beta   90.00
_cell.angle_gamma   90.00
#
_symmetry.space_group_name_H-M   'P 1'
#
loop_
_entity.id
_entity.type
_entity.pdbx_description
1 polymer ?
#
loop_
_entity_poly.entity_id
_entity_poly.type
_entity_poly.pdbx_seq_one_letter_code
_entity_poly.pdbx_strand_id
1 'polypeptide(L)'
;MAKITVFLFLLVALVVVSAAAEASPEPLPARRSRFLLTSSSFYSCTKKSSAVCLAVGSPGATCCGGQCVDTATSGEHCGGCNKACKHGRSCCGGRCVDLLSDRDNCGSCSNQCSNKCTYGFCDYAYHGGHQRKHGSGRDEEPQQGQGADPYSYSCSKKSAAAVCLAAGSPGATCCGGRCVDTGASGEHCGGCNKACKHGRSCCGGRCVDLLSDRDNCGSCSNQCSNKCTYGFCDYAI
;
A
#
# COMPACT_ATOMS: atom_id res chain seq x y z
N MET A 1 -61.94 -23.69 20.81
CA MET A 1 -61.27 -22.39 21.08
C MET A 1 -60.22 -22.55 22.17
N ALA A 2 -59.18 -23.36 21.94
CA ALA A 2 -58.17 -23.72 22.95
C ALA A 2 -56.72 -23.70 22.40
N LYS A 3 -56.50 -23.02 21.27
CA LYS A 3 -55.18 -22.93 20.61
C LYS A 3 -54.61 -21.50 20.53
N ILE A 4 -55.42 -20.47 20.79
CA ILE A 4 -55.02 -19.06 20.70
C ILE A 4 -54.50 -18.53 22.05
N THR A 5 -54.94 -19.11 23.18
CA THR A 5 -54.49 -18.70 24.52
C THR A 5 -53.08 -19.19 24.86
N VAL A 6 -52.58 -20.26 24.23
CA VAL A 6 -51.21 -20.77 24.48
C VAL A 6 -50.14 -19.93 23.76
N PHE A 7 -50.48 -19.35 22.60
CA PHE A 7 -49.55 -18.53 21.82
C PHE A 7 -49.32 -17.13 22.42
N LEU A 8 -50.31 -16.60 23.16
CA LEU A 8 -50.19 -15.31 23.85
C LEU A 8 -49.38 -15.38 25.17
N PHE A 9 -49.22 -16.56 25.77
CA PHE A 9 -48.34 -16.74 26.93
C PHE A 9 -46.88 -17.03 26.54
N LEU A 10 -46.60 -17.46 25.30
CA LEU A 10 -45.24 -17.69 24.81
C LEU A 10 -44.52 -16.43 24.33
N LEU A 11 -45.23 -15.32 24.09
CA LEU A 11 -44.62 -14.04 23.68
C LEU A 11 -44.27 -13.10 24.85
N VAL A 12 -44.70 -13.41 26.08
CA VAL A 12 -44.42 -12.58 27.27
C VAL A 12 -43.20 -13.07 28.07
N ALA A 13 -42.59 -14.21 27.69
CA ALA A 13 -41.41 -14.76 28.38
C ALA A 13 -40.06 -14.27 27.81
N LEU A 14 -40.05 -13.36 26.83
CA LEU A 14 -38.83 -12.90 26.15
C LEU A 14 -38.28 -11.55 26.63
N VAL A 15 -38.87 -10.92 27.65
CA VAL A 15 -38.44 -9.59 28.11
C VAL A 15 -38.36 -9.51 29.63
N VAL A 16 -37.42 -10.23 30.24
CA VAL A 16 -36.75 -9.85 31.50
C VAL A 16 -35.58 -10.80 31.76
N VAL A 17 -34.50 -10.65 31.01
CA VAL A 17 -33.18 -10.96 31.57
C VAL A 17 -32.69 -9.65 32.17
N SER A 18 -33.00 -9.49 33.45
CA SER A 18 -32.49 -8.40 34.28
C SER A 18 -30.97 -8.41 34.20
N ALA A 19 -30.40 -7.28 33.82
CA ALA A 19 -28.98 -7.00 33.91
C ALA A 19 -28.53 -7.23 35.36
N ALA A 20 -27.91 -8.37 35.63
CA ALA A 20 -27.01 -8.50 36.74
C ALA A 20 -25.81 -7.60 36.40
N ALA A 21 -25.77 -6.43 37.04
CA ALA A 21 -24.59 -5.63 37.10
C ALA A 21 -23.52 -6.47 37.80
N GLU A 22 -22.69 -7.16 37.02
CA GLU A 22 -21.43 -7.67 37.51
C GLU A 22 -20.62 -6.45 37.93
N ALA A 23 -20.47 -6.29 39.24
CA ALA A 23 -19.52 -5.37 39.83
C ALA A 23 -18.14 -5.74 39.28
N SER A 24 -17.71 -4.98 38.27
CA SER A 24 -16.34 -5.04 37.78
C SER A 24 -15.43 -4.78 38.99
N PRO A 25 -14.44 -5.65 39.29
CA PRO A 25 -13.42 -5.29 40.25
C PRO A 25 -12.76 -4.00 39.76
N GLU A 26 -12.65 -3.01 40.65
CA GLU A 26 -11.92 -1.79 40.36
C GLU A 26 -10.53 -2.15 39.82
N PRO A 27 -10.08 -1.55 38.71
CA PRO A 27 -8.69 -1.69 38.32
C PRO A 27 -7.86 -1.00 39.40
N LEU A 28 -7.22 -1.80 40.25
CA LEU A 28 -6.18 -1.34 41.17
C LEU A 28 -5.28 -0.35 40.42
N PRO A 29 -4.90 0.79 41.02
CA PRO A 29 -4.05 1.77 40.35
C PRO A 29 -2.81 1.03 39.86
N ALA A 30 -2.69 0.92 38.54
CA ALA A 30 -1.53 0.37 37.90
C ALA A 30 -0.35 1.17 38.45
N ARG A 31 0.44 0.54 39.31
CA ARG A 31 1.69 1.09 39.81
C ARG A 31 2.55 1.23 38.57
N ARG A 32 2.45 2.40 37.95
CA ARG A 32 3.10 2.76 36.68
C ARG A 32 4.57 2.97 36.99
N SER A 33 5.22 1.86 37.31
CA SER A 33 6.66 1.76 37.40
C SER A 33 7.18 2.11 36.03
N ARG A 34 7.80 3.29 35.90
CA ARG A 34 8.43 3.78 34.67
C ARG A 34 9.72 3.00 34.36
N PHE A 35 9.79 1.73 34.75
CA PHE A 35 10.77 0.83 34.18
C PHE A 35 10.37 0.63 32.73
N LEU A 36 11.27 1.01 31.83
CA LEU A 36 11.29 0.56 30.45
C LEU A 36 11.32 -0.97 30.48
N LEU A 37 10.15 -1.61 30.58
CA LEU A 37 9.98 -3.03 30.35
C LEU A 37 10.22 -3.21 28.86
N THR A 38 11.50 -3.28 28.51
CA THR A 38 11.93 -3.92 27.29
C THR A 38 11.22 -5.29 27.27
N SER A 39 10.29 -5.47 26.33
CA SER A 39 9.51 -6.71 26.15
C SER A 39 10.40 -7.96 26.01
N SER A 40 11.72 -7.77 25.87
CA SER A 40 12.75 -8.81 25.91
C SER A 40 12.72 -9.68 27.16
N SER A 41 12.33 -9.15 28.34
CA SER A 41 12.37 -9.94 29.58
C SER A 41 11.22 -10.96 29.67
N PHE A 42 10.05 -10.64 29.09
CA PHE A 42 8.89 -11.52 29.14
C PHE A 42 9.06 -12.78 28.29
N TYR A 43 9.67 -12.64 27.12
CA TYR A 43 9.93 -13.70 26.14
C TYR A 43 11.39 -14.17 26.13
N SER A 44 12.11 -14.03 27.26
CA SER A 44 13.47 -14.58 27.38
C SER A 44 13.42 -16.11 27.46
N CYS A 45 13.81 -16.77 26.38
CA CYS A 45 13.78 -18.22 26.24
C CYS A 45 15.07 -18.92 26.74
N THR A 46 16.01 -18.17 27.29
CA THR A 46 17.13 -18.70 28.08
C THR A 46 16.75 -18.88 29.56
N LYS A 47 15.96 -17.95 30.11
CA LYS A 47 15.53 -17.99 31.51
C LYS A 47 14.24 -18.78 31.69
N LYS A 48 13.35 -18.70 30.70
CA LYS A 48 12.14 -19.50 30.60
C LYS A 48 12.37 -20.53 29.50
N SER A 49 11.72 -21.69 29.58
CA SER A 49 11.85 -22.71 28.53
C SER A 49 11.50 -22.14 27.14
N SER A 50 12.01 -22.78 26.08
CA SER A 50 11.74 -22.39 24.69
C SER A 50 10.24 -22.34 24.33
N ALA A 51 9.39 -23.01 25.13
CA ALA A 51 7.94 -22.93 25.00
C ALA A 51 7.38 -21.50 25.11
N VAL A 52 8.09 -20.57 25.78
CA VAL A 52 7.68 -19.15 25.85
C VAL A 52 7.61 -18.49 24.47
N CYS A 53 8.35 -19.00 23.48
CA CYS A 53 8.31 -18.52 22.10
C CYS A 53 7.05 -18.95 21.33
N LEU A 54 6.28 -19.90 21.87
CA LEU A 54 4.99 -20.29 21.28
C LEU A 54 3.82 -19.51 21.90
N ALA A 55 4.10 -18.68 22.91
CA ALA A 55 3.07 -17.87 23.55
C ALA A 55 2.56 -16.79 22.59
N VAL A 56 1.26 -16.48 22.69
CA VAL A 56 0.62 -15.39 21.94
C VAL A 56 1.31 -14.07 22.25
N GLY A 57 1.65 -13.31 21.20
CA GLY A 57 2.35 -12.03 21.33
C GLY A 57 3.86 -12.14 21.51
N SER A 58 4.44 -13.35 21.49
CA SER A 58 5.88 -13.51 21.37
C SER A 58 6.36 -13.03 19.98
N PRO A 59 7.60 -12.51 19.85
CA PRO A 59 8.11 -12.05 18.56
C PRO A 59 8.38 -13.16 17.53
N GLY A 60 8.19 -14.43 17.90
CA GLY A 60 8.21 -15.56 16.98
C GLY A 60 8.56 -16.88 17.67
N ALA A 61 8.35 -17.98 16.95
CA ALA A 61 8.37 -19.33 17.51
C ALA A 61 9.77 -19.88 17.85
N THR A 62 10.85 -19.25 17.38
CA THR A 62 12.21 -19.82 17.48
C THR A 62 13.03 -19.10 18.55
N CYS A 63 13.62 -19.85 19.47
CA CYS A 63 14.56 -19.29 20.45
C CYS A 63 15.97 -19.15 19.83
N CYS A 64 16.41 -17.91 19.60
CA CYS A 64 17.74 -17.59 19.11
C CYS A 64 18.48 -16.70 20.12
N GLY A 65 19.60 -17.19 20.67
CA GLY A 65 20.41 -16.40 21.61
C GLY A 65 19.66 -15.95 22.87
N GLY A 66 18.61 -16.66 23.25
CA GLY A 66 17.78 -16.29 24.42
C GLY A 66 16.60 -15.37 24.12
N GLN A 67 16.38 -15.01 22.86
CA GLN A 67 15.24 -14.23 22.40
C GLN A 67 14.39 -15.03 21.42
N CYS A 68 13.08 -14.88 21.53
CA CYS A 68 12.13 -15.45 20.58
C CYS A 68 12.13 -14.61 19.30
N VAL A 69 12.31 -15.24 18.15
CA VAL A 69 12.34 -14.60 16.83
C VAL A 69 11.52 -15.40 15.82
N ASP A 70 10.93 -14.69 14.86
CA ASP A 70 10.26 -15.30 13.71
C ASP A 70 11.27 -15.49 12.57
N THR A 71 11.69 -16.74 12.36
CA THR A 71 12.64 -17.08 11.30
C THR A 71 12.02 -17.04 9.90
N ALA A 72 10.68 -16.92 9.78
CA ALA A 72 10.01 -16.81 8.49
C ALA A 72 10.10 -15.40 7.89
N THR A 73 10.27 -14.38 8.71
CA THR A 73 10.19 -12.96 8.33
C THR A 73 11.37 -12.12 8.79
N SER A 74 12.15 -12.59 9.77
CA SER A 74 13.31 -11.85 10.26
C SER A 74 14.44 -11.83 9.23
N GLY A 75 14.87 -10.63 8.85
CA GLY A 75 16.05 -10.43 7.99
C GLY A 75 17.36 -10.93 8.61
N GLU A 76 17.47 -10.94 9.95
CA GLU A 76 18.66 -11.37 10.70
C GLU A 76 18.66 -12.87 11.06
N HIS A 77 17.48 -13.51 11.02
CA HIS A 77 17.28 -14.91 11.41
C HIS A 77 16.52 -15.71 10.34
N CYS A 78 16.74 -15.41 9.05
CA CYS A 78 15.93 -15.97 7.98
C CYS A 78 16.17 -17.47 7.78
N GLY A 79 15.15 -18.28 8.04
CA GLY A 79 15.22 -19.74 8.00
C GLY A 79 16.06 -20.38 9.12
N GLY A 80 16.49 -19.60 10.12
CA GLY A 80 17.20 -20.10 11.29
C GLY A 80 18.00 -19.03 12.02
N CYS A 81 18.48 -19.37 13.23
CA CYS A 81 19.21 -18.42 14.06
C CYS A 81 20.50 -17.91 13.38
N ASN A 82 20.69 -16.59 13.39
CA ASN A 82 21.87 -15.89 12.86
C ASN A 82 22.10 -16.15 11.36
N LYS A 83 21.03 -16.46 10.61
CA LYS A 83 21.05 -16.64 9.16
C LYS A 83 20.58 -15.37 8.46
N ALA A 84 21.33 -14.28 8.67
CA ALA A 84 20.97 -13.00 8.09
C ALA A 84 21.02 -13.05 6.55
N CYS A 85 20.06 -12.39 5.91
CA CYS A 85 20.03 -12.26 4.46
C CYS A 85 21.16 -11.33 3.98
N LYS A 86 21.94 -11.80 3.00
CA LYS A 86 23.03 -11.02 2.42
C LYS A 86 22.52 -9.99 1.41
N HIS A 87 23.26 -8.90 1.23
CA HIS A 87 23.10 -7.94 0.13
C HIS A 87 21.69 -7.33 -0.01
N GLY A 88 21.08 -6.87 1.09
CA GLY A 88 19.79 -6.17 1.04
C GLY A 88 18.59 -7.05 0.63
N ARG A 89 18.76 -8.37 0.59
CA ARG A 89 17.69 -9.33 0.34
C ARG A 89 16.70 -9.36 1.50
N SER A 90 15.45 -9.71 1.19
CA SER A 90 14.38 -9.78 2.18
C SER A 90 14.08 -11.23 2.57
N CYS A 91 13.63 -11.44 3.80
CA CYS A 91 13.21 -12.74 4.26
C CYS A 91 11.74 -12.98 3.92
N CYS A 92 11.47 -13.96 3.05
CA CYS A 92 10.12 -14.38 2.69
C CYS A 92 9.96 -15.86 2.97
N GLY A 93 9.11 -16.20 3.96
CA GLY A 93 8.84 -17.59 4.34
C GLY A 93 10.10 -18.37 4.76
N GLY A 94 11.07 -17.69 5.39
CA GLY A 94 12.33 -18.28 5.83
C GLY A 94 13.37 -18.47 4.73
N ARG A 95 13.17 -17.84 3.56
CA ARG A 95 14.12 -17.81 2.46
C ARG A 95 14.50 -16.38 2.12
N CYS A 96 15.79 -16.15 1.93
CA CYS A 96 16.29 -14.86 1.46
C CYS A 96 16.03 -14.71 -0.05
N VAL A 97 15.15 -13.79 -0.41
CA VAL A 97 14.76 -13.50 -1.80
C VAL A 97 15.19 -12.09 -2.19
N ASP A 98 15.44 -11.87 -3.47
CA ASP A 98 15.70 -10.53 -4.00
C ASP A 98 14.38 -9.95 -4.53
N LEU A 99 13.77 -9.03 -3.79
CA LEU A 99 12.49 -8.43 -4.19
C LEU A 99 12.58 -7.66 -5.50
N LEU A 100 13.78 -7.33 -6.00
CA LEU A 100 13.95 -6.57 -7.25
C LEU A 100 13.90 -7.44 -8.51
N SER A 101 14.09 -8.76 -8.37
CA SER A 101 14.26 -9.67 -9.50
C SER A 101 13.55 -11.02 -9.34
N ASP A 102 13.20 -11.40 -8.12
CA ASP A 102 12.45 -12.63 -7.84
C ASP A 102 11.00 -12.49 -8.34
N ARG A 103 10.68 -13.26 -9.38
CA ARG A 103 9.36 -13.24 -10.03
C ARG A 103 8.23 -13.58 -9.05
N ASP A 104 8.49 -14.42 -8.06
CA ASP A 104 7.46 -14.92 -7.16
C ASP A 104 7.36 -14.06 -5.87
N ASN A 105 8.24 -13.06 -5.72
CA ASN A 105 8.30 -12.14 -4.59
C ASN A 105 8.62 -10.70 -5.03
N CYS A 106 8.03 -10.23 -6.13
CA CYS A 106 8.42 -8.98 -6.75
C CYS A 106 7.94 -7.76 -5.94
N GLY A 107 8.86 -6.94 -5.43
CA GLY A 107 8.58 -5.78 -4.59
C GLY A 107 8.08 -6.12 -3.18
N SER A 108 7.46 -7.29 -2.98
CA SER A 108 7.00 -7.80 -1.68
C SER A 108 6.88 -9.34 -1.70
N CYS A 109 6.93 -9.97 -0.53
CA CYS A 109 6.82 -11.42 -0.41
C CYS A 109 5.50 -11.93 -1.01
N SER A 110 5.56 -13.06 -1.73
CA SER A 110 4.41 -13.69 -2.40
C SER A 110 3.73 -12.85 -3.49
N ASN A 111 4.34 -11.75 -3.95
CA ASN A 111 3.83 -11.02 -5.10
C ASN A 111 4.37 -11.64 -6.40
N GLN A 112 3.59 -12.55 -6.97
CA GLN A 112 3.98 -13.29 -8.17
C GLN A 112 3.64 -12.54 -9.46
N CYS A 113 4.64 -12.32 -10.32
CA CYS A 113 4.46 -11.73 -11.64
C CYS A 113 4.09 -12.78 -12.70
N SER A 114 3.32 -12.36 -13.72
CA SER A 114 2.97 -13.22 -14.84
C SER A 114 4.16 -13.49 -15.77
N ASN A 115 4.99 -12.47 -16.07
CA ASN A 115 6.17 -12.66 -16.92
C ASN A 115 7.47 -12.42 -16.16
N LYS A 116 7.75 -11.17 -15.77
CA LYS A 116 9.06 -10.80 -15.23
C LYS A 116 8.96 -9.78 -14.09
N CYS A 117 9.80 -9.96 -13.07
CA CYS A 117 10.09 -8.92 -12.08
C CYS A 117 11.29 -8.09 -12.53
N THR A 118 11.15 -6.77 -12.59
CA THR A 118 12.25 -5.86 -12.93
C THR A 118 12.20 -4.65 -12.00
N TYR A 119 13.27 -4.45 -11.23
CA TYR A 119 13.39 -3.40 -10.21
C TYR A 119 12.26 -3.39 -9.17
N GLY A 120 11.68 -4.55 -8.86
CA GLY A 120 10.60 -4.68 -7.88
C GLY A 120 9.20 -4.42 -8.43
N PHE A 121 9.07 -4.32 -9.75
CA PHE A 121 7.79 -4.14 -10.43
C PHE A 121 7.54 -5.28 -11.42
N CYS A 122 6.32 -5.82 -11.41
CA CYS A 122 5.89 -6.79 -12.39
C CYS A 122 5.74 -6.13 -13.76
N ASP A 123 6.30 -6.79 -14.78
CA ASP A 123 6.15 -6.43 -16.19
C ASP A 123 6.63 -5.01 -16.54
N TYR A 124 7.47 -4.41 -15.69
CA TYR A 124 8.09 -3.11 -15.91
C TYR A 124 8.99 -3.15 -17.16
N ALA A 125 8.66 -2.29 -18.12
CA ALA A 125 9.25 -2.24 -19.48
C ALA A 125 9.03 -3.49 -20.36
N TYR A 126 8.21 -4.46 -19.95
CA TYR A 126 7.83 -5.61 -20.77
C TYR A 126 6.68 -5.24 -21.74
N HIS A 127 6.89 -4.23 -22.58
CA HIS A 127 6.08 -4.02 -23.79
C HIS A 127 6.65 -4.83 -24.97
N GLY A 128 7.05 -6.07 -24.72
CA GLY A 128 7.46 -7.02 -25.76
C GLY A 128 6.27 -7.82 -26.26
N GLY A 129 5.56 -7.34 -27.29
CA GLY A 129 4.87 -8.25 -28.20
C GLY A 129 3.38 -8.04 -28.54
N HIS A 130 2.72 -6.92 -28.22
CA HIS A 130 1.57 -6.56 -29.05
C HIS A 130 2.11 -5.95 -30.35
N GLN A 131 2.27 -6.79 -31.37
CA GLN A 131 2.25 -6.30 -32.74
C GLN A 131 0.92 -5.55 -32.91
N ARG A 132 0.96 -4.22 -32.77
CA ARG A 132 0.02 -3.36 -33.48
C ARG A 132 0.30 -3.69 -34.94
N LYS A 133 -0.54 -4.53 -35.55
CA LYS A 133 -0.58 -4.60 -37.00
C LYS A 133 -0.81 -3.16 -37.46
N HIS A 134 0.22 -2.55 -38.01
CA HIS A 134 0.09 -1.35 -38.81
C HIS A 134 -0.70 -1.76 -40.06
N GLY A 135 -2.02 -1.72 -39.94
CA GLY A 135 -2.92 -1.77 -41.08
C GLY A 135 -2.74 -0.49 -41.87
N SER A 136 -2.20 -0.64 -43.07
CA SER A 136 -2.18 0.39 -44.10
C SER A 136 -3.61 0.66 -44.58
N GLY A 137 -4.01 1.93 -44.54
CA GLY A 137 -5.22 2.58 -45.08
C GLY A 137 -6.40 1.75 -45.60
N ARG A 138 -7.61 2.08 -45.12
CA ARG A 138 -8.61 2.93 -45.81
C ARG A 138 -9.92 2.93 -45.02
N ASP A 139 -10.45 4.14 -44.80
CA ASP A 139 -11.87 4.46 -44.62
C ASP A 139 -12.68 3.54 -43.69
N GLU A 140 -12.59 3.73 -42.37
CA GLU A 140 -13.57 3.18 -41.43
C GLU A 140 -14.61 4.25 -41.05
N GLU A 141 -15.79 4.09 -41.65
CA GLU A 141 -17.12 4.54 -41.22
C GLU A 141 -17.30 4.45 -39.69
N PRO A 142 -18.00 5.39 -39.02
CA PRO A 142 -18.19 5.35 -37.58
C PRO A 142 -19.11 4.17 -37.20
N GLN A 143 -18.52 3.04 -36.81
CA GLN A 143 -19.29 1.95 -36.22
C GLN A 143 -19.89 2.40 -34.90
N GLN A 144 -21.22 2.54 -34.90
CA GLN A 144 -22.08 2.49 -33.73
C GLN A 144 -21.85 1.14 -33.02
N GLY A 145 -20.86 1.10 -32.12
CA GLY A 145 -20.53 -0.05 -31.30
C GLY A 145 -21.15 0.07 -29.91
N GLN A 146 -22.19 -0.72 -29.67
CA GLN A 146 -22.75 -1.00 -28.35
C GLN A 146 -21.77 -1.90 -27.59
N GLY A 147 -21.03 -1.33 -26.65
CA GLY A 147 -20.13 -2.05 -25.76
C GLY A 147 -19.31 -1.08 -24.93
N ALA A 148 -19.81 -0.71 -23.76
CA ALA A 148 -19.06 0.09 -22.80
C ALA A 148 -18.04 -0.80 -22.10
N ASP A 149 -16.78 -0.76 -22.52
CA ASP A 149 -15.68 -1.28 -21.71
C ASP A 149 -15.59 -0.41 -20.44
N PRO A 150 -15.69 -0.96 -19.21
CA PRO A 150 -15.70 -0.15 -17.98
C PRO A 150 -14.36 0.55 -17.68
N TYR A 151 -13.33 0.32 -18.50
CA TYR A 151 -11.97 0.82 -18.33
C TYR A 151 -11.45 1.61 -19.53
N SER A 152 -12.27 1.87 -20.56
CA SER A 152 -11.85 2.75 -21.64
C SER A 152 -12.10 4.21 -21.24
N TYR A 153 -11.10 4.83 -20.57
CA TYR A 153 -11.06 6.28 -20.30
C TYR A 153 -10.81 7.10 -21.58
N SER A 154 -11.44 6.68 -22.68
CA SER A 154 -11.44 7.33 -23.97
C SER A 154 -12.46 8.46 -23.93
N CYS A 155 -12.00 9.68 -24.18
CA CYS A 155 -12.83 10.88 -24.08
C CYS A 155 -12.83 11.66 -25.39
N SER A 156 -13.77 12.59 -25.49
CA SER A 156 -13.85 13.59 -26.54
C SER A 156 -14.22 14.92 -25.92
N LYS A 157 -14.15 16.02 -26.67
CA LYS A 157 -14.55 17.35 -26.17
C LYS A 157 -15.96 17.34 -25.56
N LYS A 158 -16.88 16.55 -26.13
CA LYS A 158 -18.27 16.43 -25.66
C LYS A 158 -18.44 15.50 -24.46
N SER A 159 -17.63 14.44 -24.35
CA SER A 159 -17.77 13.41 -23.30
C SER A 159 -16.80 13.60 -22.13
N ALA A 160 -15.87 14.56 -22.19
CA ALA A 160 -14.82 14.76 -21.19
C ALA A 160 -15.38 14.91 -19.76
N ALA A 161 -16.44 15.69 -19.58
CA ALA A 161 -17.03 15.87 -18.25
C ALA A 161 -17.65 14.57 -17.71
N ALA A 162 -18.30 13.78 -18.55
CA ALA A 162 -18.92 12.52 -18.13
C ALA A 162 -17.89 11.41 -17.89
N VAL A 163 -16.82 11.36 -18.70
CA VAL A 163 -15.81 10.30 -18.65
C VAL A 163 -14.70 10.65 -17.66
N CYS A 164 -14.04 11.80 -17.80
CA CYS A 164 -12.81 12.13 -17.05
C CYS A 164 -13.07 12.57 -15.60
N LEU A 165 -14.29 12.97 -15.26
CA LEU A 165 -14.68 13.27 -13.89
C LEU A 165 -15.24 12.04 -13.15
N ALA A 166 -15.40 10.91 -13.84
CA ALA A 166 -15.86 9.68 -13.21
C ALA A 166 -14.82 9.16 -12.22
N ALA A 167 -15.29 8.58 -11.11
CA ALA A 167 -14.42 7.97 -10.11
C ALA A 167 -13.53 6.89 -10.74
N GLY A 168 -12.24 6.89 -10.39
CA GLY A 168 -11.24 5.98 -10.97
C GLY A 168 -10.61 6.47 -12.27
N SER A 169 -11.09 7.57 -12.85
CA SER A 169 -10.45 8.16 -14.03
C SER A 169 -9.03 8.62 -13.73
N PRO A 170 -8.10 8.47 -14.68
CA PRO A 170 -6.69 8.89 -14.54
C PRO A 170 -6.50 10.42 -14.47
N GLY A 171 -7.57 11.20 -14.60
CA GLY A 171 -7.59 12.63 -14.30
C GLY A 171 -8.71 13.36 -15.03
N ALA A 172 -8.94 14.61 -14.66
CA ALA A 172 -10.12 15.37 -15.07
C ALA A 172 -10.08 15.93 -16.51
N THR A 173 -8.90 16.00 -17.13
CA THR A 173 -8.72 16.72 -18.40
C THR A 173 -8.64 15.75 -19.58
N CYS A 174 -9.43 15.98 -20.62
CA CYS A 174 -9.34 15.20 -21.85
C CYS A 174 -8.23 15.73 -22.79
N CYS A 175 -7.14 14.98 -22.91
CA CYS A 175 -6.02 15.28 -23.80
C CYS A 175 -5.86 14.18 -24.85
N GLY A 176 -5.96 14.54 -26.14
CA GLY A 176 -5.74 13.58 -27.23
C GLY A 176 -6.66 12.35 -27.18
N GLY A 177 -7.86 12.50 -26.62
CA GLY A 177 -8.82 11.42 -26.47
C GLY A 177 -8.63 10.56 -25.22
N ARG A 178 -7.75 10.94 -24.29
CA ARG A 178 -7.53 10.25 -23.02
C ARG A 178 -7.67 11.21 -21.85
N CYS A 179 -8.21 10.71 -20.76
CA CYS A 179 -8.26 11.46 -19.50
C CYS A 179 -6.85 11.51 -18.88
N VAL A 180 -6.42 12.70 -18.44
CA VAL A 180 -5.11 12.93 -17.81
C VAL A 180 -5.26 13.90 -16.65
N ASP A 181 -4.47 13.68 -15.60
CA ASP A 181 -4.36 14.63 -14.50
C ASP A 181 -3.29 15.67 -14.82
N THR A 182 -3.72 16.85 -15.26
CA THR A 182 -2.81 17.96 -15.55
C THR A 182 -2.18 18.57 -14.30
N GLY A 183 -2.64 18.20 -13.11
CA GLY A 183 -2.09 18.62 -11.82
C GLY A 183 -0.85 17.83 -11.40
N ALA A 184 -0.72 16.58 -11.87
CA ALA A 184 0.32 15.64 -11.45
C ALA A 184 1.15 15.07 -12.62
N SER A 185 0.62 15.09 -13.85
CA SER A 185 1.32 14.54 -15.01
C SER A 185 2.51 15.40 -15.41
N GLY A 186 3.71 14.81 -15.41
CA GLY A 186 4.93 15.44 -15.93
C GLY A 186 4.85 15.78 -17.42
N GLU A 187 4.05 15.05 -18.20
CA GLU A 187 3.87 15.26 -19.66
C GLU A 187 2.72 16.24 -20.00
N HIS A 188 1.81 16.47 -19.06
CA HIS A 188 0.62 17.31 -19.24
C HIS A 188 0.47 18.37 -18.13
N CYS A 189 1.58 18.92 -17.63
CA CYS A 189 1.57 19.77 -16.46
C CYS A 189 0.92 21.14 -16.73
N GLY A 190 -0.22 21.40 -16.09
CA GLY A 190 -1.01 22.62 -16.31
C GLY A 190 -1.70 22.70 -17.68
N GLY A 191 -1.76 21.59 -18.42
CA GLY A 191 -2.47 21.49 -19.69
C GLY A 191 -1.93 20.39 -20.61
N CYS A 192 -2.68 20.09 -21.66
CA CYS A 192 -2.31 19.02 -22.58
C CYS A 192 -0.95 19.28 -23.27
N ASN A 193 -0.08 18.26 -23.26
CA ASN A 193 1.23 18.27 -23.92
C ASN A 193 2.17 19.37 -23.43
N LYS A 194 1.97 19.83 -22.18
CA LYS A 194 2.84 20.79 -21.50
C LYS A 194 3.83 20.05 -20.61
N ALA A 195 4.73 19.31 -21.23
CA ALA A 195 5.71 18.53 -20.51
C ALA A 195 6.67 19.44 -19.72
N CYS A 196 7.03 19.01 -18.51
CA CYS A 196 8.05 19.68 -17.72
C CYS A 196 9.43 19.50 -18.35
N LYS A 197 10.24 20.56 -18.30
CA LYS A 197 11.65 20.50 -18.73
C LYS A 197 12.44 19.54 -17.82
N HIS A 198 13.53 18.98 -18.35
CA HIS A 198 14.33 17.94 -17.69
C HIS A 198 14.57 18.18 -16.20
N GLY A 199 14.29 17.15 -15.39
CA GLY A 199 14.49 17.14 -13.94
C GLY A 199 13.40 17.82 -13.12
N ARG A 200 12.40 18.46 -13.74
CA ARG A 200 11.30 19.12 -13.02
C ARG A 200 10.10 18.20 -12.84
N SER A 201 9.41 18.35 -11.72
CA SER A 201 8.21 17.60 -11.37
C SER A 201 6.96 18.47 -11.48
N CYS A 202 5.82 17.86 -11.79
CA CYS A 202 4.55 18.58 -11.83
C CYS A 202 3.92 18.61 -10.43
N CYS A 203 3.74 19.82 -9.87
CA CYS A 203 3.05 20.03 -8.61
C CYS A 203 1.91 21.02 -8.81
N GLY A 204 0.67 20.54 -8.69
CA GLY A 204 -0.53 21.36 -8.84
C GLY A 204 -0.62 22.03 -10.22
N GLY A 205 -0.11 21.38 -11.26
CA GLY A 205 -0.11 21.91 -12.63
C GLY A 205 0.99 22.93 -12.91
N ARG A 206 1.99 23.05 -12.03
CA ARG A 206 3.20 23.85 -12.24
C ARG A 206 4.43 22.96 -12.19
N CYS A 207 5.33 23.15 -13.16
CA CYS A 207 6.63 22.49 -13.15
C CYS A 207 7.55 23.16 -12.13
N VAL A 208 7.94 22.41 -11.10
CA VAL A 208 8.81 22.85 -10.00
C VAL A 208 10.07 21.99 -9.96
N ASP A 209 11.16 22.52 -9.40
CA ASP A 209 12.38 21.74 -9.18
C ASP A 209 12.41 21.26 -7.73
N LEU A 210 12.17 19.96 -7.52
CA LEU A 210 12.11 19.40 -6.17
C LEU A 210 13.47 19.47 -5.44
N LEU A 211 14.57 19.76 -6.12
CA LEU A 211 15.90 19.82 -5.50
C LEU A 211 16.23 21.19 -4.89
N SER A 212 15.53 22.24 -5.32
CA SER A 212 15.85 23.63 -4.99
C SER A 212 14.65 24.50 -4.66
N ASP A 213 13.44 24.10 -5.06
CA ASP A 213 12.21 24.81 -4.77
C ASP A 213 11.86 24.67 -3.28
N ARG A 214 11.95 25.79 -2.55
CA ARG A 214 11.69 25.85 -1.11
C ARG A 214 10.28 25.39 -0.76
N ASP A 215 9.31 25.61 -1.64
CA ASP A 215 7.91 25.34 -1.35
C ASP A 215 7.49 23.92 -1.80
N ASN A 216 8.38 23.19 -2.46
CA ASN A 216 8.17 21.83 -3.00
C ASN A 216 9.43 20.96 -2.82
N CYS A 217 10.08 21.04 -1.67
CA CYS A 217 11.38 20.41 -1.49
C CYS A 217 11.27 18.89 -1.34
N GLY A 218 11.87 18.12 -2.25
CA GLY A 218 11.81 16.65 -2.30
C GLY A 218 10.44 16.08 -2.68
N SER A 219 9.35 16.80 -2.43
CA SER A 219 7.97 16.44 -2.80
C SER A 219 7.08 17.67 -2.92
N CYS A 220 5.98 17.56 -3.67
CA CYS A 220 5.03 18.65 -3.84
C CYS A 220 4.48 19.15 -2.50
N SER A 221 4.38 20.47 -2.35
CA SER A 221 3.85 21.13 -1.15
C SER A 221 4.67 20.89 0.13
N ASN A 222 5.88 20.35 0.04
CA ASN A 222 6.79 20.30 1.18
C ASN A 222 7.57 21.61 1.31
N GLN A 223 7.09 22.48 2.20
CA GLN A 223 7.64 23.82 2.39
C GLN A 223 8.74 23.84 3.46
N CYS A 224 9.93 24.32 3.13
CA CYS A 224 11.02 24.48 4.08
C CYS A 224 10.96 25.83 4.80
N SER A 225 11.45 25.88 6.03
CA SER A 225 11.54 27.12 6.80
C SER A 225 12.58 28.07 6.22
N ASN A 226 13.76 27.59 5.84
CA ASN A 226 14.80 28.43 5.26
C ASN A 226 15.10 28.07 3.80
N LYS A 227 15.64 26.87 3.54
CA LYS A 227 16.16 26.51 2.21
C LYS A 227 15.93 25.06 1.85
N CYS A 228 15.70 24.80 0.57
CA CYS A 228 15.80 23.48 -0.02
C CYS A 228 17.17 23.26 -0.65
N THR A 229 17.85 22.18 -0.26
CA THR A 229 19.14 21.80 -0.82
C THR A 229 19.13 20.30 -1.16
N TYR A 230 19.28 19.97 -2.44
CA TYR A 230 19.24 18.59 -2.96
C TYR A 230 17.96 17.81 -2.61
N GLY A 231 16.85 18.51 -2.42
CA GLY A 231 15.56 17.91 -2.05
C GLY A 231 15.36 17.69 -0.56
N PHE A 232 16.24 18.24 0.28
CA PHE A 232 16.12 18.20 1.73
C PHE A 232 15.98 19.62 2.30
N CYS A 233 15.02 19.80 3.20
CA CYS A 233 14.87 21.05 3.91
C CYS A 233 16.00 21.26 4.90
N ASP A 234 16.57 22.45 4.87
CA ASP A 234 17.55 22.94 5.85
C ASP A 234 18.78 22.03 6.00
N TYR A 235 19.09 21.26 4.96
CA TYR A 235 20.26 20.39 4.92
C TYR A 235 21.55 21.23 4.94
N ALA A 236 22.45 20.87 5.86
CA ALA A 236 23.73 21.53 6.13
C ALA A 236 23.60 22.99 6.63
N ILE A 237 22.54 23.29 7.38
CA ILE A 237 22.33 24.56 8.13
C ILE A 237 22.44 24.29 9.63
#